data_AF-A0A2D6K329-F1
#
_entry.id   AF-A0A2D6K329-F1
#
_cell.length_a   1.000
_cell.length_b   1.000
_cell.length_c   1.000
_cell.angle_alpha   90.00
_cell.angle_beta   90.00
_cell.angle_gamma   90.00
#
_symmetry.space_group_name_H-M   'P 1'
#
loop_
_entity.id
_entity.type
_entity.pdbx_description
1 polymer ?
#
loop_
_entity_poly.entity_id
_entity_poly.type
_entity_poly.pdbx_seq_one_letter_code
_entity_poly.pdbx_strand_id
1 'polypeptide(L)' 'MLYLLHELQHVLSTPLRLQAELTRMTFENPFNPLSYTQLGRNICANAEMIERLTKRFGRPEFGLHQTTIGG' A
#
# COMPACT_ATOMS: atom_id res chain seq x y z
N MET A 1 21.19 -4.38 18.13
CA MET A 1 21.06 -3.05 17.47
C MET A 1 20.57 -3.10 16.02
N LEU A 2 20.49 -4.27 15.36
CA LEU A 2 19.94 -4.36 14.00
C LEU A 2 18.42 -4.14 13.91
N TYR A 3 17.68 -4.51 14.96
CA TYR A 3 16.23 -4.30 15.04
C TYR A 3 15.86 -2.81 15.01
N LEU A 4 16.60 -1.97 15.74
CA LEU A 4 16.39 -0.52 15.74
C LEU A 4 16.62 0.09 14.36
N LEU A 5 17.66 -0.36 13.64
CA LEU A 5 17.93 0.10 12.27
C LEU A 5 16.79 -0.30 11.31
N HIS A 6 16.27 -1.51 11.46
CA HIS A 6 15.12 -1.98 10.69
C HIS A 6 13.85 -1.16 10.99
N GLU A 7 13.56 -0.88 12.27
CA GLU A 7 12.44 0.00 12.65
C GLU A 7 12.65 1.43 12.14
N LEU A 8 13.86 1.96 12.19
CA LEU A 8 14.18 3.28 11.67
C LEU A 8 13.89 3.35 10.16
N GLN A 9 14.31 2.36 9.38
CA GLN A 9 14.00 2.28 7.94
C GLN A 9 12.48 2.28 7.69
N HIS A 10 11.70 1.65 8.55
CA HIS A 10 10.24 1.63 8.45
C HIS A 10 9.61 2.98 8.83
N VAL A 11 10.12 3.64 9.87
CA VAL A 11 9.66 4.98 10.24
C VAL A 11 9.97 5.96 9.10
N LEU A 12 11.15 5.84 8.50
CA LEU A 12 11.57 6.66 7.36
C LEU A 12 10.74 6.44 6.09
N SER A 13 10.10 5.27 5.91
CA SER A 13 9.20 5.01 4.77
C SER A 13 7.77 5.53 4.99
N THR A 14 7.41 5.90 6.22
CA THR A 14 6.10 6.48 6.58
C THR A 14 5.73 7.73 5.77
N PRO A 15 6.60 8.75 5.60
CA PRO A 15 6.25 9.93 4.79
C PRO A 15 6.00 9.60 3.31
N LEU A 16 6.67 8.58 2.76
CA LEU A 16 6.42 8.13 1.39
C LEU A 16 5.03 7.53 1.25
N ARG A 17 4.60 6.75 2.25
CA ARG A 17 3.25 6.19 2.30
C ARG A 17 2.18 7.27 2.36
N LEU A 18 2.37 8.30 3.20
CA LEU A 18 1.42 9.42 3.32
C LEU A 18 1.27 10.17 1.99
N GLN A 19 2.36 10.40 1.27
CA GLN A 19 2.32 11.03 -0.05
C GLN A 19 1.55 10.17 -1.07
N ALA A 20 1.78 8.86 -1.07
CA ALA A 20 1.06 7.93 -1.93
C ALA A 20 -0.44 7.92 -1.64
N GLU A 21 -0.82 7.91 -0.36
CA GLU A 21 -2.22 7.96 0.08
C GLU A 21 -2.92 9.27 -0.33
N LEU A 22 -2.26 10.43 -0.13
CA LEU A 22 -2.77 11.72 -0.56
C LEU A 22 -2.94 11.81 -2.08
N THR A 23 -1.97 11.28 -2.82
CA THR A 23 -2.02 11.21 -4.28
C THR A 23 -3.22 10.37 -4.70
N ARG A 24 -3.39 9.19 -4.11
CA ARG A 24 -4.54 8.32 -4.39
C ARG A 24 -5.86 9.02 -4.09
N MET A 25 -6.02 9.62 -2.91
CA MET A 25 -7.23 10.38 -2.55
C MET A 25 -7.53 11.52 -3.53
N THR A 26 -6.50 12.20 -4.03
CA THR A 26 -6.67 13.32 -4.98
C THR A 26 -7.10 12.83 -6.36
N PHE A 27 -6.55 11.70 -6.82
CA PHE A 27 -6.83 11.14 -8.14
C PHE A 27 -7.99 10.13 -8.16
N GLU A 28 -8.48 9.68 -7.01
CA GLU A 28 -9.74 8.91 -6.87
C GLU A 28 -10.96 9.82 -6.67
N ASN A 29 -10.76 11.08 -6.26
CA ASN A 29 -11.87 11.99 -5.97
C ASN A 29 -12.68 12.30 -7.25
N PRO A 30 -13.99 12.01 -7.31
CA PRO A 30 -14.83 12.28 -8.48
C PRO A 30 -14.95 13.77 -8.82
N PHE A 31 -14.64 14.66 -7.88
CA PHE A 31 -14.59 16.11 -8.14
C PHE A 31 -13.33 16.56 -8.89
N ASN A 32 -12.33 15.68 -9.07
CA ASN A 32 -11.14 15.97 -9.84
C ASN A 32 -11.34 15.52 -11.31
N PRO A 33 -11.37 16.44 -12.29
CA PRO A 33 -11.56 16.08 -13.70
C PRO A 33 -10.43 15.19 -14.24
N LEU A 34 -9.24 15.23 -13.64
CA LEU A 34 -8.12 14.38 -14.03
C LEU A 34 -8.36 12.89 -13.72
N SER A 35 -9.21 12.57 -12.74
CA SER A 35 -9.56 11.20 -12.36
C SER A 35 -10.23 10.40 -13.48
N TYR A 36 -10.94 11.10 -14.37
CA TYR A 36 -11.59 10.47 -15.53
C TYR A 36 -10.64 10.21 -16.70
N THR A 37 -9.45 10.81 -16.68
CA THR A 37 -8.43 10.62 -17.72
C THR A 37 -7.64 9.33 -17.52
N GLN A 38 -7.11 8.76 -18.60
CA GLN A 38 -6.22 7.60 -18.51
C GLN A 38 -4.93 7.91 -17.73
N LEU A 39 -4.46 9.16 -17.82
CA LEU A 39 -3.29 9.63 -17.08
C LEU A 39 -3.54 9.65 -15.57
N GLY A 40 -4.68 10.19 -15.12
CA GLY A 40 -5.06 10.20 -13.71
C GLY A 40 -5.25 8.79 -13.14
N ARG A 41 -5.86 7.88 -13.90
CA ARG A 41 -5.96 6.46 -13.53
C ARG A 41 -4.58 5.81 -13.37
N ASN A 42 -3.66 6.07 -14.29
CA ASN A 42 -2.29 5.55 -14.19
C ASN A 42 -1.56 6.12 -12.96
N ILE A 43 -1.68 7.42 -12.69
CA ILE A 43 -1.06 8.04 -11.50
C ILE A 43 -1.63 7.42 -10.21
N CYS A 44 -2.95 7.22 -10.14
CA CYS A 44 -3.60 6.56 -9.03
C CYS A 44 -3.08 5.13 -8.81
N ALA A 45 -2.97 4.32 -9.87
CA ALA A 45 -2.46 2.96 -9.78
C ALA A 45 -0.99 2.91 -9.31
N ASN A 46 -0.15 3.83 -9.79
CA ASN A 46 1.23 3.95 -9.32
C ASN A 46 1.30 4.34 -7.84
N ALA A 47 0.45 5.27 -7.40
CA ALA A 47 0.36 5.67 -6.01
C ALA A 47 -0.07 4.48 -5.12
N GLU A 48 -1.06 3.70 -5.55
CA GLU A 48 -1.48 2.48 -4.84
C GLU A 48 -0.33 1.47 -4.72
N MET A 49 0.46 1.29 -5.79
CA MET A 49 1.63 0.41 -5.75
C MET A 49 2.65 0.87 -4.71
N ILE A 50 2.95 2.18 -4.64
CA ILE A 50 3.88 2.76 -3.65
C ILE A 50 3.35 2.60 -2.22
N GLU A 51 2.04 2.80 -2.01
CA GLU A 51 1.39 2.56 -0.73
C GLU A 51 1.58 1.10 -0.28
N ARG A 52 1.34 0.13 -1.19
CA ARG A 52 1.51 -1.30 -0.91
C ARG A 52 2.96 -1.67 -0.61
N LEU A 53 3.93 -1.09 -1.32
CA LEU A 53 5.36 -1.33 -1.10
C LEU A 53 5.85 -0.85 0.28
N THR A 54 5.23 0.21 0.81
CA THR A 54 5.59 0.81 2.11
C THR A 54 4.73 0.29 3.27
N LYS A 55 3.70 -0.52 2.98
CA LYS A 55 2.81 -1.08 3.98
C LYS A 55 3.43 -2.31 4.65
N ARG A 56 3.23 -2.42 5.97
CA ARG A 56 3.57 -3.62 6.72
C ARG A 56 2.42 -4.62 6.58
N PHE A 57 2.70 -5.77 5.99
CA PHE A 57 1.79 -6.90 6.04
C PHE A 57 2.02 -7.65 7.36
N GLY A 58 0.99 -7.66 8.22
CA GLY A 58 0.99 -8.50 9.41
C GLY A 58 0.99 -9.98 9.02
N ARG A 59 1.34 -10.86 9.96
CA ARG A 59 1.16 -12.29 9.76
C ARG A 59 -0.33 -12.55 9.51
N PRO A 60 -0.73 -13.09 8.35
CA PRO A 60 -2.12 -13.50 8.15
C PRO A 60 -2.45 -14.63 9.12
N GLU A 61 -3.61 -14.54 9.76
CA GLU A 61 -4.05 -15.55 10.71
C GLU A 61 -4.36 -16.89 10.03
N PHE A 62 -4.68 -16.85 8.72
CA PHE A 62 -5.13 -17.94 7.84
C PHE A 62 -6.33 -18.76 8.32
N GLY A 63 -6.53 -18.94 9.64
CA GLY A 63 -7.67 -19.64 10.23
C GLY A 63 -7.74 -21.13 9.91
N LEU A 64 -6.69 -21.72 9.33
CA LEU A 64 -6.68 -23.11 8.88
C LEU A 64 -6.21 -24.04 10.00
N HIS A 65 -7.17 -24.66 10.69
CA HIS A 65 -6.89 -25.64 11.74
C HIS A 65 -6.55 -27.04 11.21
N GLN A 66 -7.17 -27.43 10.09
CA GLN A 66 -6.94 -28.72 9.44
C GLN A 66 -7.21 -28.57 7.94
N THR A 67 -6.42 -29.25 7.11
CA THR A 67 -6.68 -29.37 5.67
C THR A 67 -6.44 -30.81 5.24
N THR A 68 -7.29 -31.34 4.38
CA THR A 68 -7.09 -32.66 3.76
C THR A 68 -6.17 -32.47 2.55
N ILE A 69 -5.13 -33.28 2.43
CA ILE A 69 -4.19 -33.26 1.30
C ILE A 69 -4.39 -34.55 0.51
N GLY A 70 -4.72 -34.42 -0.79
CA GLY A 70 -4.90 -35.55 -1.71
C GLY A 70 -6.14 -36.40 -1.40
N GLY A 71 -7.31 -35.93 -1.84
CA GLY A 71 -8.61 -36.57 -1.56
C GLY A 71 -8.70 -38.06 -1.81
#